data_AF-A0A954Z6R6-F1
#
_entry.id   AF-A0A954Z6R6-F1
#
_cell.length_a   1.000
_cell.length_b   1.000
_cell.length_c   1.000
_cell.angle_alpha   90.00
_cell.angle_beta   90.00
_cell.angle_gamma   90.00
#
_symmetry.space_group_name_H-M   'P 1'
#
loop_
_entity.id
_entity.type
_entity.pdbx_description
1 polymer ?
#
loop_
_entity_poly.entity_id
_entity_poly.type
_entity_poly.pdbx_seq_one_letter_code
_entity_poly.pdbx_strand_id
1 'polypeptide(L)'
;MGKSMNRRHWLSAIAASVAISATLGCESPELPDFSQPAPSAAANEGDAAGDQVAADSAAEPAERRSLLDETPVPDPGDVEPVGEESRRVTANDPEKGRRSRAAGGYLGAVAGSYFYAKHQAIFLNIEHALDLFWGTEGRYPNSHEEFMTKIIQANNLQLPELMEGEEYVYVPEEGREGLHIRKETPAEE
;
A
#
# COMPACT_ATOMS: atom_id res chain seq x y z
N MET A 1 -15.83 29.92 46.64
CA MET A 1 -17.24 29.71 47.03
C MET A 1 -18.03 29.23 45.81
N GLY A 2 -18.63 28.03 45.90
CA GLY A 2 -19.70 27.53 45.01
C GLY A 2 -19.26 27.02 43.63
N LYS A 3 -19.75 25.90 43.08
CA LYS A 3 -20.76 24.90 43.49
C LYS A 3 -20.57 23.74 42.49
N SER A 4 -20.05 22.59 42.88
CA SER A 4 -20.80 21.35 43.12
C SER A 4 -21.84 20.96 42.05
N MET A 5 -21.55 19.83 41.39
CA MET A 5 -22.42 18.73 40.95
C MET A 5 -23.58 18.98 39.97
N ASN A 6 -23.59 18.20 38.88
CA ASN A 6 -24.75 17.35 38.59
C ASN A 6 -24.37 16.09 37.80
N ARG A 7 -24.48 14.96 38.50
CA ARG A 7 -24.62 13.61 37.94
C ARG A 7 -26.09 13.40 37.58
N ARG A 8 -26.40 12.97 36.36
CA ARG A 8 -27.67 12.26 36.09
C ARG A 8 -27.44 11.13 35.09
N HIS A 9 -27.53 9.93 35.64
CA HIS A 9 -27.68 8.67 34.94
C HIS A 9 -28.92 8.70 34.06
N TRP A 10 -28.80 8.24 32.82
CA TRP A 10 -29.94 7.80 32.02
C TRP A 10 -29.70 6.35 31.58
N LEU A 11 -30.21 5.45 32.42
CA LEU A 11 -30.59 4.10 32.03
C LEU A 11 -31.90 4.21 31.26
N SER A 12 -31.91 3.78 30.01
CA SER A 12 -33.12 3.27 29.36
C SER A 12 -32.71 2.22 28.35
N ALA A 13 -32.99 0.98 28.74
CA ALA A 13 -32.96 -0.19 27.90
C ALA A 13 -34.01 -0.05 26.79
N ILE A 14 -33.62 -0.31 25.55
CA ILE A 14 -34.53 -0.78 24.52
C ILE A 14 -33.92 -2.09 24.00
N ALA A 15 -34.45 -3.18 24.53
CA ALA A 15 -34.35 -4.49 23.92
C ALA A 15 -35.23 -4.47 22.66
N ALA A 16 -34.61 -4.52 21.48
CA ALA A 16 -35.28 -4.84 20.24
C ALA A 16 -34.68 -6.15 19.72
N SER A 17 -35.35 -7.24 20.05
CA SER A 17 -35.12 -8.56 19.49
C SER A 17 -35.42 -8.52 17.99
N VAL A 18 -34.39 -8.54 17.15
CA VAL A 18 -34.54 -8.84 15.72
C VAL A 18 -34.33 -10.34 15.54
N ALA A 19 -35.40 -11.00 15.12
CA ALA A 19 -35.46 -12.43 14.86
C ALA A 19 -34.55 -12.82 13.70
N ILE A 20 -33.72 -13.84 13.96
CA ILE A 20 -32.89 -14.57 13.01
C ILE A 20 -33.82 -15.36 12.07
N SER A 21 -33.84 -15.01 10.79
CA SER A 21 -34.36 -15.90 9.73
C SER A 21 -33.16 -16.63 9.13
N ALA A 22 -33.02 -17.91 9.47
CA ALA A 22 -32.06 -18.81 8.85
C ALA A 22 -32.64 -19.31 7.52
N THR A 23 -32.23 -18.70 6.41
CA THR A 23 -32.35 -19.32 5.08
C THR A 23 -31.11 -20.18 4.85
N LEU A 24 -31.25 -21.48 5.08
CA LEU A 24 -30.34 -22.51 4.56
C LEU A 24 -30.47 -22.53 3.03
N GLY A 25 -29.61 -21.77 2.36
CA GLY A 25 -29.39 -21.85 0.92
C GLY A 25 -27.90 -22.00 0.66
N CYS A 26 -27.44 -23.24 0.54
CA CYS A 26 -26.15 -23.53 -0.09
C CYS A 26 -26.29 -23.22 -1.59
N GLU A 27 -26.16 -21.96 -1.98
CA GLU A 27 -25.94 -21.59 -3.36
C GLU A 27 -24.44 -21.77 -3.64
N SER A 28 -24.12 -22.92 -4.23
CA SER A 28 -22.77 -23.21 -4.71
C SER A 28 -22.52 -22.30 -5.91
N PRO A 29 -21.50 -21.44 -5.92
CA PRO A 29 -21.19 -20.64 -7.10
C PRO A 29 -20.75 -21.59 -8.22
N GLU A 30 -21.63 -21.78 -9.22
CA GLU A 30 -21.26 -22.44 -10.48
C GLU A 30 -20.11 -21.65 -11.10
N LEU A 31 -18.98 -22.32 -11.27
CA LEU A 31 -17.86 -21.80 -12.05
C LEU A 31 -18.34 -21.63 -13.50
N PRO A 32 -17.97 -20.53 -14.19
CA PRO A 32 -18.33 -20.33 -15.58
C PRO A 32 -17.81 -21.49 -16.44
N ASP A 33 -18.72 -22.16 -17.13
CA ASP A 33 -18.41 -23.19 -18.13
C ASP A 33 -17.80 -22.51 -19.37
N PHE A 34 -16.48 -22.69 -19.56
CA PHE A 34 -15.73 -22.16 -20.70
C PHE A 34 -15.95 -22.94 -22.01
N SER A 35 -17.00 -23.78 -22.09
CA SER A 35 -17.30 -24.59 -23.28
C SER A 35 -18.20 -23.90 -24.32
N GLN A 36 -18.51 -22.61 -24.19
CA GLN A 36 -19.24 -21.90 -25.23
C GLN A 36 -18.31 -21.38 -26.35
N PRO A 37 -18.52 -21.77 -27.62
CA PRO A 37 -17.80 -21.18 -28.74
C PRO A 37 -18.20 -19.71 -28.91
N ALA A 38 -17.20 -18.87 -29.22
CA ALA A 38 -17.30 -17.42 -29.34
C ALA A 38 -18.51 -16.97 -30.18
N PRO A 39 -19.28 -15.94 -29.75
CA PRO A 39 -20.27 -15.32 -30.62
C PRO A 39 -19.58 -14.62 -31.79
N SER A 40 -20.02 -15.03 -32.97
CA SER A 40 -19.66 -14.53 -34.29
C SER A 40 -19.86 -13.02 -34.41
N ALA A 41 -18.93 -12.37 -35.10
CA ALA A 41 -18.98 -10.97 -35.50
C ALA A 41 -20.26 -10.69 -36.31
N ALA A 42 -21.11 -9.81 -35.79
CA ALA A 42 -22.20 -9.20 -36.53
C ALA A 42 -21.83 -7.74 -36.82
N ALA A 43 -21.77 -7.45 -38.12
CA ALA A 43 -21.57 -6.14 -38.70
C ALA A 43 -22.66 -5.14 -38.26
N ASN A 44 -22.26 -3.89 -38.02
CA ASN A 44 -23.16 -2.74 -37.98
C ASN A 44 -22.81 -1.84 -39.17
N GLU A 45 -23.68 -1.86 -40.18
CA GLU A 45 -23.77 -0.89 -41.27
C GLU A 45 -25.08 -0.09 -41.11
N GLY A 46 -25.02 1.21 -41.41
CA GLY A 46 -26.15 2.14 -41.52
C GLY A 46 -25.94 3.41 -40.68
N ASP A 47 -25.22 4.43 -41.18
CA ASP A 47 -25.74 5.62 -41.91
C ASP A 47 -26.76 6.46 -41.11
N ALA A 48 -26.85 7.79 -41.17
CA ALA A 48 -26.04 8.95 -41.59
C ALA A 48 -27.05 10.12 -41.64
N ALA A 49 -26.78 11.23 -40.96
CA ALA A 49 -27.27 12.61 -41.20
C ALA A 49 -27.02 13.41 -39.91
N GLY A 50 -26.22 14.46 -39.81
CA GLY A 50 -25.72 15.38 -40.82
C GLY A 50 -26.06 16.79 -40.32
N ASP A 51 -25.09 17.52 -39.77
CA ASP A 51 -25.11 18.98 -39.87
C ASP A 51 -23.69 19.52 -39.90
N GLN A 52 -23.48 20.41 -40.86
CA GLN A 52 -22.19 20.98 -41.24
C GLN A 52 -22.06 22.36 -40.60
N VAL A 53 -20.90 22.65 -40.03
CA VAL A 53 -20.37 24.03 -40.01
C VAL A 53 -18.93 24.01 -40.51
N ALA A 54 -18.79 24.51 -41.73
CA ALA A 54 -17.54 24.84 -42.41
C ALA A 54 -16.72 25.82 -41.53
N ALA A 55 -15.47 25.48 -41.22
CA ALA A 55 -14.27 25.90 -41.95
C ALA A 55 -14.06 27.43 -41.95
N ASP A 56 -13.21 27.88 -41.03
CA ASP A 56 -12.33 29.01 -41.33
C ASP A 56 -10.95 28.83 -40.67
N SER A 57 -9.96 29.05 -41.51
CA SER A 57 -8.57 29.46 -41.27
C SER A 57 -7.53 28.47 -40.72
N ALA A 58 -6.50 28.37 -41.56
CA ALA A 58 -5.29 27.60 -41.47
C ALA A 58 -4.19 28.27 -40.62
N ALA A 59 -3.13 27.49 -40.37
CA ALA A 59 -1.88 27.78 -39.64
C ALA A 59 -2.00 27.60 -38.11
N GLU A 60 -1.26 26.75 -37.40
CA GLU A 60 0.09 26.19 -37.63
C GLU A 60 0.24 24.75 -37.09
N PRO A 61 1.05 23.88 -37.73
CA PRO A 61 1.42 22.58 -37.21
C PRO A 61 2.86 22.61 -36.66
N ALA A 62 3.06 22.95 -35.38
CA ALA A 62 4.42 22.82 -34.79
C ALA A 62 4.52 22.67 -33.27
N GLU A 63 3.46 22.78 -32.46
CA GLU A 63 3.60 22.76 -30.99
C GLU A 63 2.74 21.70 -30.27
N ARG A 64 2.56 20.53 -30.88
CA ARG A 64 2.07 19.30 -30.17
C ARG A 64 3.17 18.27 -29.94
N ARG A 65 4.40 18.73 -29.73
CA ARG A 65 5.54 17.90 -29.36
C ARG A 65 6.38 18.57 -28.26
N SER A 66 5.75 18.95 -27.16
CA SER A 66 6.50 19.22 -25.92
C SER A 66 5.61 19.21 -24.67
N LEU A 67 4.73 18.21 -24.56
CA LEU A 67 4.03 17.88 -23.31
C LEU A 67 4.42 16.50 -22.77
N LEU A 68 5.54 15.96 -23.27
CA LEU A 68 6.42 15.16 -22.44
C LEU A 68 7.36 16.16 -21.77
N ASP A 69 6.80 17.01 -20.91
CA ASP A 69 7.58 17.54 -19.80
C ASP A 69 7.99 16.28 -19.05
N GLU A 70 9.23 15.89 -19.29
CA GLU A 70 9.92 14.80 -18.65
C GLU A 70 10.01 15.21 -17.19
N THR A 71 8.90 15.09 -16.44
CA THR A 71 8.95 15.09 -14.99
C THR A 71 10.08 14.12 -14.68
N PRO A 72 11.17 14.55 -14.03
CA PRO A 72 12.31 13.69 -13.80
C PRO A 72 11.75 12.40 -13.23
N VAL A 73 11.84 11.31 -13.98
CA VAL A 73 11.49 10.01 -13.45
C VAL A 73 12.45 9.89 -12.27
N PRO A 74 11.95 9.87 -11.02
CA PRO A 74 12.84 9.82 -9.86
C PRO A 74 13.78 8.65 -10.12
N ASP A 75 15.09 8.93 -10.04
CA ASP A 75 16.09 7.93 -10.35
C ASP A 75 15.71 6.68 -9.55
N PRO A 76 15.46 5.53 -10.20
CA PRO A 76 15.19 4.30 -9.49
C PRO A 76 16.37 3.89 -8.61
N GLY A 77 17.45 4.65 -8.50
CA GLY A 77 18.55 4.48 -7.57
C GLY A 77 18.55 5.39 -6.33
N ASP A 78 17.71 6.42 -6.22
CA ASP A 78 17.75 7.40 -5.11
C ASP A 78 17.12 6.83 -3.82
N VAL A 79 17.74 5.79 -3.28
CA VAL A 79 17.54 5.38 -1.90
C VAL A 79 18.52 6.20 -1.07
N GLU A 80 18.01 7.03 -0.18
CA GLU A 80 18.87 7.77 0.76
C GLU A 80 19.79 6.76 1.47
N PRO A 81 21.12 7.01 1.49
CA PRO A 81 22.04 6.07 2.09
C PRO A 81 21.66 5.85 3.55
N VAL A 82 21.66 4.58 3.97
CA VAL A 82 21.39 4.23 5.37
C VAL A 82 22.55 4.76 6.22
N GLY A 83 22.24 5.71 7.10
CA GLY A 83 23.20 6.33 8.02
C GLY A 83 23.29 5.60 9.36
N GLU A 84 24.01 6.21 10.30
CA GLU A 84 23.99 5.82 11.72
C GLU A 84 22.65 6.20 12.37
N GLU A 85 22.05 7.31 11.94
CA GLU A 85 20.71 7.71 12.33
C GLU A 85 19.67 6.80 11.68
N SER A 86 18.72 6.34 12.47
CA SER A 86 17.60 5.54 11.97
C SER A 86 16.67 6.41 11.14
N ARG A 87 16.30 5.96 9.94
CA ARG A 87 15.25 6.58 9.14
C ARG A 87 14.13 5.60 8.87
N ARG A 88 12.96 6.13 8.52
CA ARG A 88 11.81 5.31 8.14
C ARG A 88 12.15 4.40 6.95
N VAL A 89 11.71 3.14 7.02
CA VAL A 89 11.88 2.19 5.92
C VAL A 89 10.94 2.54 4.74
N THR A 90 11.43 2.31 3.53
CA THR A 90 10.71 2.47 2.28
C THR A 90 10.71 1.17 1.49
N ALA A 91 9.76 0.99 0.56
CA ALA A 91 9.70 -0.17 -0.33
C ALA A 91 10.95 -0.35 -1.22
N ASN A 92 11.78 0.69 -1.34
CA ASN A 92 13.02 0.68 -2.08
C ASN A 92 14.21 0.15 -1.27
N ASP A 93 14.12 0.02 0.05
CA ASP A 93 15.25 -0.39 0.90
C ASP A 93 15.65 -1.86 0.78
N PRO A 94 14.71 -2.82 0.61
CA PRO A 94 15.11 -4.22 0.65
C PRO A 94 15.97 -4.65 -0.55
N GLU A 95 16.86 -5.60 -0.27
CA GLU A 95 17.98 -6.00 -1.11
C GLU A 95 17.56 -6.36 -2.54
N LYS A 96 16.53 -7.19 -2.69
CA LYS A 96 16.07 -7.68 -4.00
C LYS A 96 15.58 -6.55 -4.91
N GLY A 97 14.91 -5.54 -4.34
CA GLY A 97 14.45 -4.37 -5.08
C GLY A 97 15.61 -3.46 -5.48
N ARG A 98 16.58 -3.23 -4.57
CA ARG A 98 17.81 -2.47 -4.88
C ARG A 98 18.64 -3.15 -5.96
N ARG A 99 18.94 -4.43 -5.82
CA ARG A 99 19.74 -5.19 -6.80
C ARG A 99 19.10 -5.24 -8.18
N SER A 100 17.78 -5.40 -8.25
CA SER A 100 17.07 -5.41 -9.54
C SER A 100 17.19 -4.07 -10.27
N ARG A 101 17.03 -2.96 -9.54
CA ARG A 101 17.19 -1.61 -10.10
C ARG A 101 18.65 -1.32 -10.48
N ALA A 102 19.60 -1.70 -9.61
CA ALA A 102 21.03 -1.54 -9.86
C ALA A 102 21.54 -2.34 -11.08
N ALA A 103 20.93 -3.48 -11.40
CA ALA A 103 21.25 -4.23 -12.61
C ALA A 103 20.91 -3.46 -13.90
N GLY A 104 19.99 -2.49 -13.82
CA GLY A 104 19.64 -1.59 -14.91
C GLY A 104 18.89 -2.25 -16.08
N GLY A 105 18.65 -1.44 -17.12
CA GLY A 105 17.94 -1.86 -18.32
C GLY A 105 16.47 -2.23 -18.10
N TYR A 106 15.83 -2.71 -19.16
CA TYR A 106 14.39 -3.03 -19.15
C TYR A 106 14.04 -4.13 -18.14
N LEU A 107 14.82 -5.21 -18.09
CA LEU A 107 14.55 -6.31 -17.15
C LEU A 107 14.76 -5.88 -15.70
N GLY A 108 15.79 -5.08 -15.41
CA GLY A 108 16.02 -4.52 -14.09
C GLY A 108 14.89 -3.60 -13.63
N ALA A 109 14.36 -2.77 -14.53
CA ALA A 109 13.20 -1.92 -14.26
C ALA A 109 11.95 -2.75 -13.94
N VAL A 110 11.61 -3.75 -14.75
CA VAL A 110 10.44 -4.62 -14.54
C VAL A 110 10.56 -5.40 -13.22
N ALA A 111 11.72 -6.00 -12.97
CA ALA A 111 11.98 -6.72 -11.72
C ALA A 111 11.94 -5.77 -10.51
N GLY A 112 12.53 -4.57 -10.63
CA GLY A 112 12.51 -3.53 -9.61
C GLY A 112 11.09 -3.12 -9.23
N SER A 113 10.21 -2.86 -10.21
CA SER A 113 8.81 -2.52 -9.98
C SER A 113 8.04 -3.65 -9.28
N TYR A 114 8.30 -4.90 -9.65
CA TYR A 114 7.69 -6.06 -8.99
C TYR A 114 8.06 -6.12 -7.50
N PHE A 115 9.36 -6.00 -7.18
CA PHE A 115 9.81 -6.02 -5.79
C PHE A 115 9.33 -4.81 -5.01
N TYR A 116 9.31 -3.61 -5.60
CA TYR A 116 8.74 -2.41 -4.98
C TYR A 116 7.28 -2.65 -4.56
N ALA A 117 6.43 -3.11 -5.48
CA ALA A 117 5.03 -3.36 -5.18
C ALA A 117 4.86 -4.41 -4.08
N LYS A 118 5.67 -5.48 -4.12
CA LYS A 118 5.68 -6.51 -3.08
C LYS A 118 6.07 -5.95 -1.71
N HIS A 119 7.15 -5.18 -1.61
CA HIS A 119 7.61 -4.62 -0.33
C HIS A 119 6.65 -3.56 0.19
N GLN A 120 6.08 -2.73 -0.68
CA GLN A 120 5.07 -1.75 -0.31
C GLN A 120 3.85 -2.41 0.32
N ALA A 121 3.36 -3.51 -0.26
CA ALA A 121 2.26 -4.27 0.32
C ALA A 121 2.60 -4.81 1.72
N ILE A 122 3.82 -5.29 1.94
CA ILE A 122 4.27 -5.75 3.26
C ILE A 122 4.31 -4.59 4.26
N PHE A 123 4.87 -3.43 3.90
CA PHE A 123 4.94 -2.28 4.80
C PHE A 123 3.56 -1.70 5.13
N LEU A 124 2.63 -1.67 4.18
CA LEU A 124 1.23 -1.31 4.44
C LEU A 124 0.56 -2.29 5.42
N ASN A 125 0.84 -3.58 5.33
CA ASN A 125 0.31 -4.55 6.29
C ASN A 125 0.90 -4.34 7.70
N ILE A 126 2.15 -3.88 7.81
CA ILE A 126 2.77 -3.53 9.10
C ILE A 126 2.09 -2.30 9.70
N GLU A 127 1.88 -1.24 8.90
CA GLU A 127 1.14 -0.05 9.33
C GLU A 127 -0.27 -0.42 9.82
N HIS A 128 -0.97 -1.26 9.06
CA HIS A 128 -2.30 -1.72 9.44
C HIS A 128 -2.30 -2.54 10.74
N ALA A 129 -1.35 -3.47 10.90
CA ALA A 129 -1.21 -4.25 12.13
C ALA A 129 -0.92 -3.37 13.36
N LEU A 130 -0.14 -2.30 13.17
CA LEU A 130 0.15 -1.32 14.19
C LEU A 130 -1.09 -0.49 14.57
N ASP A 131 -1.90 -0.08 13.60
CA ASP A 131 -3.18 0.59 13.83
C ASP A 131 -4.17 -0.30 14.62
N LEU A 132 -4.22 -1.59 14.28
CA LEU A 132 -5.01 -2.57 15.02
C LEU A 132 -4.52 -2.69 16.46
N PHE A 133 -3.21 -2.81 16.67
CA PHE A 133 -2.61 -2.86 18.00
C PHE A 133 -2.96 -1.63 18.83
N TRP A 134 -2.83 -0.43 18.24
CA TRP A 134 -3.23 0.82 18.89
C TRP A 134 -4.73 0.81 19.24
N GLY A 135 -5.59 0.35 18.32
CA GLY A 135 -7.02 0.24 18.54
C GLY A 135 -7.41 -0.73 19.66
N THR A 136 -6.62 -1.78 19.89
CA THR A 136 -6.88 -2.79 20.93
C THR A 136 -6.24 -2.48 22.28
N GLU A 137 -5.02 -1.94 22.29
CA GLU A 137 -4.20 -1.74 23.49
C GLU A 137 -4.20 -0.28 23.96
N GLY A 138 -4.61 0.67 23.11
CA GLY A 138 -4.60 2.10 23.40
C GLY A 138 -3.21 2.72 23.51
N ARG A 139 -2.18 2.03 23.01
CA ARG A 139 -0.77 2.47 23.00
C ARG A 139 -0.03 1.85 21.81
N TYR A 140 1.13 2.41 21.45
CA TYR A 140 2.08 1.77 20.54
C TYR A 140 3.00 0.79 21.30
N PRO A 141 3.72 -0.11 20.60
CA PRO A 141 4.73 -0.96 21.22
C PRO A 141 5.80 -0.12 21.95
N ASN A 142 6.26 -0.57 23.11
CA ASN A 142 7.24 0.15 23.94
C ASN A 142 8.69 -0.22 23.61
N SER A 143 8.90 -1.32 22.89
CA SER A 143 10.24 -1.81 22.56
C SER A 143 10.24 -2.50 21.20
N HIS A 144 11.43 -2.63 20.63
CA HIS A 144 11.63 -3.35 19.38
C HIS A 144 11.21 -4.83 19.49
N GLU A 145 11.51 -5.49 20.62
CA GLU A 145 11.10 -6.88 20.86
C GLU A 145 9.57 -7.02 20.91
N GLU A 146 8.87 -6.08 21.56
CA GLU A 146 7.41 -6.07 21.61
C GLU A 146 6.84 -5.87 20.20
N PHE A 147 7.41 -4.95 19.42
CA PHE A 147 7.02 -4.73 18.03
C PHE A 147 7.18 -6.01 17.18
N MET A 148 8.35 -6.65 17.24
CA MET A 148 8.61 -7.89 16.50
C MET A 148 7.65 -9.01 16.89
N THR A 149 7.31 -9.13 18.18
CA THR A 149 6.41 -10.19 18.66
C THR A 149 4.95 -9.90 18.34
N LYS A 150 4.47 -8.70 18.68
CA LYS A 150 3.05 -8.34 18.65
C LYS A 150 2.57 -7.82 17.30
N ILE A 151 3.47 -7.26 16.49
CA ILE A 151 3.13 -6.74 15.17
C ILE A 151 3.58 -7.73 14.11
N ILE A 152 4.88 -8.08 14.07
CA ILE A 152 5.42 -8.91 12.98
C ILE A 152 4.98 -10.37 13.12
N GLN A 153 5.33 -11.03 14.22
CA GLN A 153 5.06 -12.46 14.40
C GLN A 153 3.57 -12.75 14.55
N ALA A 154 2.84 -11.98 15.36
CA ALA A 154 1.41 -12.20 15.57
C ALA A 154 0.57 -12.09 14.28
N ASN A 155 1.03 -11.31 13.29
CA ASN A 155 0.37 -11.15 11.99
C ASN A 155 1.02 -11.97 10.88
N ASN A 156 1.95 -12.88 11.21
CA ASN A 156 2.70 -13.72 10.26
C ASN A 156 3.38 -12.91 9.13
N LEU A 157 3.85 -11.69 9.45
CA LEU A 157 4.50 -10.81 8.48
C LEU A 157 5.95 -11.25 8.31
N GLN A 158 6.38 -11.35 7.05
CA GLN A 158 7.76 -11.67 6.69
C GLN A 158 8.46 -10.40 6.24
N LEU A 159 9.42 -9.94 7.03
CA LEU A 159 10.24 -8.79 6.65
C LEU A 159 11.14 -9.19 5.48
N PRO A 160 11.21 -8.37 4.42
CA PRO A 160 12.12 -8.64 3.31
C PRO A 160 13.57 -8.41 3.75
N GLU A 161 14.50 -9.15 3.16
CA GLU A 161 15.93 -9.07 3.49
C GLU A 161 16.50 -7.69 3.13
N LEU A 162 17.29 -7.12 4.05
CA LEU A 162 18.07 -5.90 3.82
C LEU A 162 19.46 -6.24 3.27
N MET A 163 20.21 -5.21 2.88
CA MET A 163 21.62 -5.40 2.54
C MET A 163 22.44 -5.77 3.79
N GLU A 164 23.60 -6.37 3.57
CA GLU A 164 24.56 -6.66 4.65
C GLU A 164 24.95 -5.37 5.39
N GLY A 165 24.97 -5.43 6.73
CA GLY A 165 25.26 -4.28 7.59
C GLY A 165 24.09 -3.29 7.75
N GLU A 166 22.88 -3.65 7.34
CA GLU A 166 21.64 -2.90 7.61
C GLU A 166 20.69 -3.73 8.48
N GLU A 167 20.02 -3.09 9.42
CA GLU A 167 19.06 -3.75 10.30
C GLU A 167 17.74 -2.99 10.42
N TYR A 168 16.67 -3.75 10.69
CA TYR A 168 15.36 -3.20 11.02
C TYR A 168 15.30 -2.84 12.48
N VAL A 169 14.85 -1.63 12.78
CA VAL A 169 14.69 -1.13 14.14
C VAL A 169 13.31 -0.52 14.30
N TYR A 170 12.77 -0.62 15.51
CA TYR A 170 11.57 0.09 15.88
C TYR A 170 11.94 1.11 16.95
N VAL A 171 11.54 2.37 16.74
CA VAL A 171 11.81 3.50 17.63
C VAL A 171 10.53 3.82 18.39
N PRO A 172 10.43 3.52 19.71
CA PRO A 172 9.18 3.71 20.47
C PRO A 172 8.70 5.16 20.51
N GLU A 173 9.63 6.12 20.49
CA GLU A 173 9.33 7.56 20.46
C GLU A 173 8.61 7.97 19.17
N GLU A 174 8.89 7.26 18.08
CA GLU A 174 8.31 7.44 16.75
C GLU A 174 7.30 6.30 16.45
N GLY A 175 6.65 5.77 17.48
CA GLY A 175 5.90 4.52 17.39
C GLY A 175 4.82 4.48 16.31
N ARG A 176 4.29 5.63 15.87
CA ARG A 176 3.34 5.76 14.75
C ARG A 176 3.99 5.57 13.37
N GLU A 177 5.27 5.92 13.22
CA GLU A 177 5.98 5.85 11.93
C GLU A 177 6.36 4.41 11.55
N GLY A 178 6.43 3.54 12.56
CA GLY A 178 6.56 2.10 12.42
C GLY A 178 8.00 1.66 12.34
N LEU A 179 8.36 0.99 11.24
CA LEU A 179 9.64 0.32 11.09
C LEU A 179 10.68 1.27 10.46
N HIS A 180 11.86 1.28 11.06
CA HIS A 180 13.01 2.09 10.65
C HIS A 180 14.15 1.16 10.19
N ILE A 181 15.09 1.75 9.47
CA ILE A 181 16.33 1.11 9.04
C ILE A 181 17.52 1.93 9.53
N ARG A 182 18.56 1.25 10.00
CA ARG A 182 19.86 1.84 10.34
C ARG A 182 20.98 0.89 9.96
N LYS A 183 22.22 1.37 9.98
CA LYS A 183 23.39 0.50 9.89
C LYS A 183 23.50 -0.37 11.14
N GLU A 184 23.78 -1.65 10.93
CA GLU A 184 24.13 -2.56 12.01
C GLU A 184 25.44 -2.08 12.64
N THR A 185 25.41 -1.81 13.94
CA THR A 185 26.63 -1.53 14.69
C THR A 185 27.42 -2.83 14.75
N PRO A 186 28.64 -2.91 14.17
CA PRO A 186 29.44 -4.12 14.28
C PRO A 186 29.63 -4.41 15.76
N ALA A 187 29.26 -5.62 16.20
CA ALA A 187 29.55 -6.06 17.55
C ALA A 187 31.07 -5.97 17.76
N GLU A 188 31.51 -5.10 18.66
CA GLU A 188 32.91 -5.06 19.07
C GLU A 188 33.24 -6.41 19.73
N GLU A 189 33.95 -7.28 19.00
CA GLU A 189 34.50 -8.56 19.50
C GLU A 189 35.69 -8.37 20.44
#